data_AF-A0A9W7FSF4-F1
#
_entry.id   AF-A0A9W7FSF4-F1
#
_cell.length_a   1.000
_cell.length_b   1.000
_cell.length_c   1.000
_cell.angle_alpha   90.00
_cell.angle_beta   90.00
_cell.angle_gamma   90.00
#
_symmetry.space_group_name_H-M   'P 1'
#
loop_
_entity.id
_entity.type
_entity.pdbx_description
1 polymer ?
#
loop_
_entity_poly.entity_id
_entity_poly.type
_entity_poly.pdbx_seq_one_letter_code
_entity_poly.pdbx_strand_id
1 'polypeptide(L)'
;MRTVKITALFIAIHAIGISALQLSTHFRFAKMYFAPVGFSPQSLPLKGLICTQPRRAKMNFVLASSPQSPLPLSPPQNHFLNVPTPFVAGMAASGALLGPYLDNYHSHYHVLQYHHPVHGPFDLTTALWTPPLFALAGVLIGYLYTVGDRLLNDKAQIPPPPTPTVPFTLTSISFFTFQYWLSGILSINNVDGTTIFLTMSTMALLGFLVFDRTIVGFWTSLATAIGGPLIEIGLLSTFHDYHYLNSDFGPIPGWIIPVYFLGGPANGNLARAGLKALQDKSICPTCQNSRVQPCVNCDALGYYISYNQKINCTCCNGSGQTVCRLCFRTLEIENSPSAVREFMKSRPD
;
A
#
# COMPACT_ATOMS: atom_id res chain seq x y z
N MET A 1 -33.02 -7.62 29.06
CA MET A 1 -31.97 -8.51 28.50
C MET A 1 -31.11 -7.88 27.39
N ARG A 2 -31.60 -6.96 26.55
CA ARG A 2 -30.79 -6.28 25.51
C ARG A 2 -29.70 -5.35 26.07
N THR A 3 -30.00 -4.60 27.14
CA THR A 3 -29.07 -3.67 27.79
C THR A 3 -27.83 -4.36 28.35
N VAL A 4 -28.00 -5.53 28.98
CA VAL A 4 -26.89 -6.31 29.59
C VAL A 4 -25.88 -6.80 28.55
N LYS A 5 -26.33 -7.14 27.33
CA LYS A 5 -25.43 -7.59 26.25
C LYS A 5 -24.59 -6.45 25.67
N ILE A 6 -25.14 -5.23 25.60
CA ILE A 6 -24.44 -4.04 25.14
C ILE A 6 -23.40 -3.63 26.19
N THR A 7 -23.75 -3.63 27.47
CA THR A 7 -22.78 -3.36 28.55
C THR A 7 -21.63 -4.37 28.56
N ALA A 8 -21.89 -5.65 28.32
CA ALA A 8 -20.84 -6.67 28.22
C ALA A 8 -19.91 -6.45 27.01
N LEU A 9 -20.44 -6.01 25.87
CA LEU A 9 -19.63 -5.66 24.70
C LEU A 9 -18.78 -4.40 24.96
N PHE A 10 -19.34 -3.40 25.64
CA PHE A 10 -18.61 -2.20 26.07
C PHE A 10 -17.48 -2.54 27.05
N ILE A 11 -17.73 -3.41 28.03
CA ILE A 11 -16.70 -3.89 28.98
C ILE A 11 -15.62 -4.67 28.23
N ALA A 12 -15.98 -5.49 27.24
CA ALA A 12 -15.01 -6.22 26.43
C ALA A 12 -14.14 -5.27 25.58
N ILE A 13 -14.74 -4.26 24.94
CA ILE A 13 -14.00 -3.27 24.14
C ILE A 13 -13.12 -2.38 25.03
N HIS A 14 -13.61 -1.95 26.20
CA HIS A 14 -12.80 -1.22 27.18
C HIS A 14 -11.68 -2.08 27.76
N ALA A 15 -11.94 -3.35 28.08
CA ALA A 15 -10.91 -4.28 28.56
C ALA A 15 -9.83 -4.51 27.50
N ILE A 16 -10.21 -4.68 26.22
CA ILE A 16 -9.26 -4.81 25.11
C ILE A 16 -8.48 -3.51 24.91
N GLY A 17 -9.12 -2.34 25.01
CA GLY A 17 -8.47 -1.03 24.93
C GLY A 17 -7.47 -0.78 26.06
N ILE A 18 -7.83 -1.13 27.30
CA ILE A 18 -6.96 -1.00 28.48
C ILE A 18 -5.82 -2.02 28.42
N SER A 19 -6.06 -3.26 27.98
CA SER A 19 -5.01 -4.25 27.77
C SER A 19 -4.06 -3.86 26.63
N ALA A 20 -4.54 -3.21 25.57
CA ALA A 20 -3.69 -2.65 24.52
C ALA A 20 -2.87 -1.44 25.00
N LEU A 21 -3.43 -0.59 25.87
CA LEU A 21 -2.67 0.47 26.54
C LEU A 21 -1.64 -0.08 27.53
N GLN A 22 -1.95 -1.16 28.25
CA GLN A 22 -1.01 -1.83 29.15
C GLN A 22 0.10 -2.56 28.39
N LEU A 23 -0.19 -3.17 27.23
CA LEU A 23 0.83 -3.70 26.33
C LEU A 23 1.72 -2.58 25.76
N SER A 24 1.17 -1.40 25.49
CA SER A 24 1.93 -0.20 25.11
C SER A 24 2.85 0.31 26.22
N THR A 25 2.42 0.27 27.49
CA THR A 25 3.29 0.62 28.62
C THR A 25 4.38 -0.43 28.87
N HIS A 26 4.17 -1.69 28.52
CA HIS A 26 5.22 -2.72 28.53
C HIS A 26 6.12 -2.71 27.29
N PHE A 27 5.76 -1.97 26.24
CA PHE A 27 6.63 -1.66 25.10
C PHE A 27 7.53 -0.43 25.30
N ARG A 28 7.51 0.18 26.50
CA ARG A 28 8.52 1.16 26.93
C ARG A 28 9.80 0.48 27.42
N PHE A 29 10.41 -0.37 26.60
CA PHE A 29 11.82 -0.77 26.74
C PHE A 29 12.47 -1.15 25.39
N ALA A 30 11.96 -0.63 24.27
CA ALA A 30 12.69 -0.60 23.00
C ALA A 30 13.22 0.82 22.76
N LYS A 31 14.25 1.14 23.53
CA LYS A 31 15.34 2.12 23.29
C LYS A 31 15.22 2.94 22.00
N MET A 32 14.86 4.21 22.16
CA MET A 32 15.36 5.29 21.30
C MET A 32 16.88 5.13 21.15
N TYR A 33 17.34 4.86 19.94
CA TYR A 33 18.73 5.08 19.54
C TYR A 33 18.77 6.33 18.66
N PHE A 34 18.85 7.50 19.30
CA PHE A 34 19.65 8.59 18.76
C PHE A 34 21.03 8.45 19.39
N ALA A 35 21.98 7.87 18.64
CA ALA A 35 23.40 7.91 18.96
C ALA A 35 24.13 8.43 17.71
N PRO A 36 25.10 9.35 17.84
CA PRO A 36 25.89 9.83 16.73
C PRO A 36 26.88 8.73 16.34
N VAL A 37 26.79 8.23 15.10
CA VAL A 37 27.76 7.27 14.57
C VAL A 37 28.99 8.04 14.10
N GLY A 38 30.04 8.04 14.93
CA GLY A 38 31.40 8.30 14.48
C GLY A 38 31.86 7.16 13.56
N PHE A 39 32.19 7.48 12.32
CA PHE A 39 32.80 6.55 11.38
C PHE A 39 34.28 6.34 11.73
N SER A 40 34.63 5.12 12.11
CA SER A 40 36.00 4.59 12.07
C SER A 40 36.07 3.55 10.93
N PRO A 41 37.05 3.62 10.01
CA PRO A 41 37.08 2.74 8.85
C PRO A 41 37.75 1.42 9.24
N GLN A 42 36.94 0.39 9.46
CA GLN A 42 37.42 -1.00 9.41
C GLN A 42 36.82 -1.69 8.20
N SER A 43 37.65 -1.76 7.15
CA SER A 43 37.46 -2.58 5.97
C SER A 43 37.44 -4.06 6.33
N LEU A 44 36.27 -4.71 6.23
CA LEU A 44 36.15 -6.16 6.10
C LEU A 44 35.67 -6.50 4.68
N PRO A 45 36.27 -7.52 4.04
CA PRO A 45 36.19 -7.69 2.59
C PRO A 45 34.87 -8.33 2.16
N LEU A 46 34.12 -7.64 1.30
CA LEU A 46 33.10 -8.26 0.46
C LEU A 46 33.78 -9.29 -0.47
N LYS A 47 33.71 -10.58 -0.12
CA LYS A 47 33.82 -11.66 -1.11
C LYS A 47 32.49 -11.79 -1.84
N GLY A 48 32.12 -10.73 -2.56
CA GLY A 48 31.10 -10.80 -3.58
C GLY A 48 31.65 -11.56 -4.78
N LEU A 49 30.87 -12.51 -5.30
CA LEU A 49 31.01 -13.07 -6.63
C LEU A 49 30.81 -11.96 -7.68
N ILE A 50 31.76 -11.03 -7.74
CA ILE A 50 32.08 -10.32 -8.96
C ILE A 50 32.67 -11.42 -9.85
N CYS A 51 32.12 -11.57 -11.05
CA CYS A 51 32.72 -12.39 -12.08
C CYS A 51 34.14 -11.87 -12.28
N THR A 52 35.12 -12.48 -11.62
CA THR A 52 36.52 -12.17 -11.81
C THR A 52 36.80 -12.54 -13.25
N GLN A 53 36.98 -11.52 -14.10
CA GLN A 53 37.52 -11.75 -15.42
C GLN A 53 38.82 -12.55 -15.24
N PRO A 54 38.99 -13.68 -15.94
CA PRO A 54 40.24 -14.42 -15.88
C PRO A 54 41.37 -13.47 -16.28
N ARG A 55 42.43 -13.44 -15.47
CA ARG A 55 43.65 -12.68 -15.75
C ARG A 55 44.13 -13.02 -17.17
N ARG A 56 44.24 -11.97 -17.99
CA ARG A 56 44.79 -11.96 -19.35
C ARG A 56 45.94 -12.96 -19.53
N ALA A 57 45.65 -14.07 -20.22
CA ALA A 57 46.59 -14.57 -21.19
C ALA A 57 46.55 -13.61 -22.40
N LYS A 58 47.73 -13.28 -22.93
CA LYS A 58 47.88 -12.45 -24.13
C LYS A 58 47.22 -13.16 -25.33
N MET A 59 45.94 -12.90 -25.55
CA MET A 59 45.28 -13.18 -26.83
C MET A 59 45.58 -12.03 -27.78
N ASN A 60 46.09 -12.37 -28.96
CA ASN A 60 46.18 -11.46 -30.08
C ASN A 60 44.79 -10.95 -30.41
N PHE A 61 44.65 -9.63 -30.33
CA PHE A 61 43.42 -8.88 -30.51
C PHE A 61 42.99 -9.00 -31.99
N VAL A 62 42.06 -9.90 -32.28
CA VAL A 62 41.20 -9.76 -33.46
C VAL A 62 40.39 -8.50 -33.23
N LEU A 63 40.44 -7.58 -34.21
CA LEU A 63 39.81 -6.26 -34.23
C LEU A 63 38.43 -6.29 -33.56
N ALA A 64 38.38 -5.76 -32.34
CA ALA A 64 37.15 -5.53 -31.62
C ALA A 64 36.29 -4.56 -32.44
N SER A 65 35.07 -5.01 -32.70
CA SER A 65 33.94 -4.17 -33.11
C SER A 65 33.93 -2.86 -32.33
N SER A 66 33.71 -1.77 -33.06
CA SER A 66 33.56 -0.38 -32.62
C SER A 66 33.12 -0.21 -31.16
N PRO A 67 33.74 0.72 -30.39
CA PRO A 67 33.20 1.11 -29.08
C PRO A 67 31.75 1.55 -29.28
N GLN A 68 30.82 0.79 -28.69
CA GLN A 68 29.44 1.24 -28.59
C GLN A 68 29.46 2.54 -27.79
N SER A 69 29.15 3.64 -28.47
CA SER A 69 28.91 4.94 -27.85
C SER A 69 28.03 4.74 -26.61
N PRO A 70 28.37 5.32 -25.44
CA PRO A 70 27.54 5.22 -24.25
C PRO A 70 26.13 5.64 -24.63
N LEU A 71 25.18 4.72 -24.42
CA LEU A 71 23.75 4.95 -24.67
C LEU A 71 23.39 6.32 -24.06
N PRO A 72 22.75 7.22 -24.82
CA PRO A 72 22.30 8.49 -24.28
C PRO A 72 21.44 8.20 -23.05
N LEU A 73 21.86 8.73 -21.90
CA LEU A 73 21.04 8.75 -20.70
C LEU A 73 19.74 9.44 -21.09
N SER A 74 18.67 8.65 -21.22
CA SER A 74 17.33 9.15 -21.46
C SER A 74 17.05 10.23 -20.41
N PRO A 75 16.50 11.40 -20.80
CA PRO A 75 16.15 12.44 -19.85
C PRO A 75 15.30 11.83 -18.74
N PRO A 76 15.44 12.31 -17.47
CA PRO A 76 14.65 11.80 -16.37
C PRO A 76 13.18 12.00 -16.70
N GLN A 77 12.54 10.94 -17.18
CA GLN A 77 11.11 10.96 -17.42
C GLN A 77 10.47 11.19 -16.05
N ASN A 78 9.56 12.16 -15.97
CA ASN A 78 8.75 12.46 -14.77
C ASN A 78 7.78 11.29 -14.48
N HIS A 79 8.32 10.09 -14.26
CA HIS A 79 7.60 8.85 -13.97
C HIS A 79 6.80 8.92 -12.67
N PHE A 80 7.05 9.95 -11.84
CA PHE A 80 6.40 10.17 -10.55
C PHE A 80 4.86 10.22 -10.64
N LEU A 81 4.30 10.73 -11.74
CA LEU A 81 2.84 10.95 -11.87
C LEU A 81 2.13 9.86 -12.69
N ASN A 82 2.86 8.94 -13.32
CA ASN A 82 2.27 7.92 -14.18
C ASN A 82 1.76 6.74 -13.35
N VAL A 83 0.55 6.90 -12.81
CA VAL A 83 -0.21 5.83 -12.17
C VAL A 83 -1.03 5.12 -13.24
N PRO A 84 -1.02 3.77 -13.33
CA PRO A 84 -1.72 3.05 -14.39
C PRO A 84 -3.22 3.36 -14.42
N THR A 85 -3.83 3.52 -15.60
CA THR A 85 -5.29 3.72 -15.73
C THR A 85 -6.11 2.65 -15.00
N PRO A 86 -5.75 1.34 -15.02
CA PRO A 86 -6.48 0.33 -14.24
C PRO A 86 -6.45 0.56 -12.73
N PHE A 87 -5.40 1.20 -12.21
CA PHE A 87 -5.34 1.57 -10.79
C PHE A 87 -6.38 2.65 -10.47
N VAL A 88 -6.43 3.71 -11.27
CA VAL A 88 -7.37 4.83 -11.07
C VAL A 88 -8.81 4.32 -11.16
N ALA A 89 -9.10 3.51 -12.19
CA ALA A 89 -10.42 2.90 -12.35
C ALA A 89 -10.77 1.97 -11.17
N GLY A 90 -9.81 1.17 -10.68
CA GLY A 90 -10.00 0.30 -9.52
C GLY A 90 -10.32 1.08 -8.26
N MET A 91 -9.54 2.11 -7.94
CA MET A 91 -9.78 2.96 -6.76
C MET A 91 -11.11 3.71 -6.85
N ALA A 92 -11.44 4.26 -8.03
CA ALA A 92 -12.71 4.93 -8.28
C ALA A 92 -13.90 3.97 -8.10
N ALA A 93 -13.82 2.76 -8.67
CA ALA A 93 -14.87 1.76 -8.55
C ALA A 93 -15.03 1.28 -7.10
N SER A 94 -13.93 1.03 -6.39
CA SER A 94 -13.98 0.66 -4.97
C SER A 94 -14.65 1.74 -4.12
N GLY A 95 -14.31 3.01 -4.34
CA GLY A 95 -14.96 4.14 -3.67
C GLY A 95 -16.44 4.26 -4.03
N ALA A 96 -16.77 4.27 -5.31
CA ALA A 96 -18.15 4.40 -5.81
C ALA A 96 -19.08 3.28 -5.34
N LEU A 97 -18.56 2.08 -5.10
CA LEU A 97 -19.36 0.93 -4.66
C LEU A 97 -19.43 0.85 -3.15
N LEU A 98 -18.29 0.91 -2.45
CA LEU A 98 -18.25 0.72 -1.00
C LEU A 98 -18.79 1.96 -0.27
N GLY A 99 -18.47 3.17 -0.73
CA GLY A 99 -18.84 4.42 -0.08
C GLY A 99 -20.35 4.55 0.15
N PRO A 100 -21.19 4.52 -0.91
CA PRO A 100 -22.65 4.57 -0.76
C PRO A 100 -23.22 3.42 0.09
N TYR A 101 -22.60 2.24 0.02
CA TYR A 101 -23.03 1.11 0.86
C TYR A 101 -22.77 1.37 2.35
N LEU A 102 -21.64 1.98 2.70
CA LEU A 102 -21.34 2.40 4.07
C LEU A 102 -22.25 3.55 4.52
N ASP A 103 -22.45 4.54 3.66
CA ASP A 103 -23.38 5.65 3.86
C ASP A 103 -24.82 5.15 4.12
N ASN A 104 -25.24 4.07 3.47
CA ASN A 104 -26.53 3.45 3.72
C ASN A 104 -26.70 2.95 5.16
N TYR A 105 -25.63 2.57 5.86
CA TYR A 105 -25.76 2.27 7.30
C TYR A 105 -26.24 3.49 8.08
N HIS A 106 -25.75 4.68 7.73
CA HIS A 106 -26.15 5.93 8.39
C HIS A 106 -27.57 6.35 8.01
N SER A 107 -28.00 6.13 6.77
CA SER A 107 -29.42 6.27 6.39
C SER A 107 -30.31 5.31 7.16
N HIS A 108 -29.94 4.02 7.21
CA HIS A 108 -30.74 2.96 7.84
C HIS A 108 -30.83 3.09 9.36
N TYR A 109 -29.75 3.51 10.02
CA TYR A 109 -29.74 3.76 11.46
C TYR A 109 -30.16 5.18 11.86
N HIS A 110 -30.71 5.95 10.92
CA HIS A 110 -31.17 7.33 11.16
C HIS A 110 -30.09 8.24 11.75
N VAL A 111 -28.84 8.04 11.36
CA VAL A 111 -27.75 8.97 11.67
C VAL A 111 -27.90 10.23 10.82
N LEU A 112 -28.20 10.03 9.54
CA LEU A 112 -28.44 11.08 8.56
C LEU A 112 -29.71 10.78 7.76
N GLN A 113 -30.30 11.83 7.18
CA GLN A 113 -31.46 11.72 6.30
C GLN A 113 -31.28 12.63 5.09
N TYR A 114 -31.36 12.03 3.90
CA TYR A 114 -31.46 12.73 2.63
C TYR A 114 -32.89 13.26 2.43
N HIS A 115 -33.00 14.48 1.91
CA HIS A 115 -34.29 15.07 1.53
C HIS A 115 -34.82 14.49 0.23
N HIS A 116 -33.91 14.19 -0.71
CA HIS A 116 -34.21 13.60 -2.01
C HIS A 116 -33.43 12.28 -2.18
N PRO A 117 -33.79 11.22 -1.43
CA PRO A 117 -33.06 9.96 -1.49
C PRO A 117 -33.27 9.27 -2.84
N VAL A 118 -32.23 8.61 -3.30
CA VAL A 118 -32.30 7.58 -4.34
C VAL A 118 -32.22 6.22 -3.70
N HIS A 119 -33.18 5.36 -4.06
CA HIS A 119 -33.24 3.99 -3.60
C HIS A 119 -32.67 3.04 -4.65
N GLY A 120 -31.69 2.24 -4.24
CA GLY A 120 -31.05 1.22 -5.07
C GLY A 120 -31.42 -0.21 -4.64
N PRO A 121 -30.82 -1.23 -5.27
CA PRO A 121 -30.97 -2.60 -4.82
C PRO A 121 -30.44 -2.78 -3.38
N PHE A 122 -30.94 -3.81 -2.68
CA PHE A 122 -30.56 -4.13 -1.29
C PHE A 122 -30.88 -3.04 -0.25
N ASP A 123 -31.97 -2.31 -0.45
CA ASP A 123 -32.41 -1.24 0.46
C ASP A 123 -31.36 -0.13 0.61
N LEU A 124 -30.60 0.13 -0.47
CA LEU A 124 -29.62 1.20 -0.52
C LEU A 124 -30.33 2.56 -0.59
N THR A 125 -30.11 3.43 0.37
CA THR A 125 -30.64 4.79 0.44
C THR A 125 -29.49 5.80 0.50
N THR A 126 -29.29 6.54 -0.58
CA THR A 126 -28.18 7.50 -0.74
C THR A 126 -28.57 8.63 -1.72
N ALA A 127 -27.65 9.52 -2.11
CA ALA A 127 -27.87 10.52 -3.16
C ALA A 127 -27.07 10.22 -4.44
N LEU A 128 -27.49 10.78 -5.58
CA LEU A 128 -26.81 10.56 -6.88
C LEU A 128 -25.37 11.08 -6.91
N TRP A 129 -25.07 12.12 -6.13
CA TRP A 129 -23.73 12.71 -6.04
C TRP A 129 -22.80 11.94 -5.08
N THR A 130 -23.35 11.08 -4.21
CA THR A 130 -22.58 10.33 -3.22
C THR A 130 -21.58 9.36 -3.86
N PRO A 131 -21.95 8.48 -4.81
CA PRO A 131 -20.98 7.58 -5.47
C PRO A 131 -19.83 8.32 -6.19
N PRO A 132 -20.08 9.37 -7.00
CA PRO A 132 -19.00 10.16 -7.61
C PRO A 132 -18.03 10.78 -6.59
N LEU A 133 -18.52 11.32 -5.47
CA LEU A 133 -17.64 11.88 -4.44
C LEU A 133 -16.77 10.81 -3.77
N PHE A 134 -17.34 9.65 -3.43
CA PHE A 134 -16.55 8.55 -2.88
C PHE A 134 -15.57 7.96 -3.90
N ALA A 135 -15.91 7.93 -5.19
CA ALA A 135 -14.98 7.55 -6.25
C ALA A 135 -13.76 8.48 -6.29
N LEU A 136 -14.02 9.79 -6.26
CA LEU A 136 -12.97 10.81 -6.23
C LEU A 136 -12.11 10.67 -4.97
N ALA A 137 -12.72 10.49 -3.79
CA ALA A 137 -12.01 10.28 -2.55
C ALA A 137 -11.10 9.04 -2.61
N GLY A 138 -11.59 7.91 -3.11
CA GLY A 138 -10.80 6.69 -3.30
C GLY A 138 -9.57 6.92 -4.18
N VAL A 139 -9.74 7.64 -5.30
CA VAL A 139 -8.63 8.01 -6.19
C VAL A 139 -7.64 8.94 -5.50
N LEU A 140 -8.10 10.02 -4.87
CA LEU A 140 -7.25 11.01 -4.21
C LEU A 140 -6.44 10.39 -3.06
N ILE A 141 -7.09 9.60 -2.20
CA ILE A 141 -6.42 8.91 -1.10
C ILE A 141 -5.40 7.91 -1.66
N GLY A 142 -5.79 7.08 -2.64
CA GLY A 142 -4.86 6.13 -3.26
C GLY A 142 -3.66 6.81 -3.92
N TYR A 143 -3.87 7.98 -4.52
CA TYR A 143 -2.81 8.79 -5.11
C TYR A 143 -1.86 9.35 -4.04
N LEU A 144 -2.39 9.93 -2.96
CA LEU A 144 -1.60 10.46 -1.85
C LEU A 144 -0.70 9.40 -1.22
N TYR A 145 -1.24 8.19 -1.02
CA TYR A 145 -0.46 7.05 -0.53
C TYR A 145 0.65 6.64 -1.49
N THR A 146 0.32 6.37 -2.75
CA THR A 146 1.28 5.83 -3.72
C THR A 146 2.37 6.84 -4.11
N VAL A 147 2.01 8.12 -4.26
CA VAL A 147 2.98 9.19 -4.54
C VAL A 147 3.79 9.51 -3.29
N GLY A 148 3.15 9.60 -2.12
CA GLY A 148 3.83 9.85 -0.86
C GLY A 148 4.89 8.79 -0.54
N ASP A 149 4.56 7.51 -0.70
CA ASP A 149 5.49 6.40 -0.45
C ASP A 149 6.70 6.48 -1.39
N ARG A 150 6.50 6.82 -2.67
CA ARG A 150 7.59 7.01 -3.64
C ARG A 150 8.46 8.21 -3.29
N LEU A 151 7.85 9.36 -2.97
CA LEU A 151 8.58 10.57 -2.64
C LEU A 151 9.47 10.40 -1.40
N LEU A 152 8.99 9.70 -0.37
CA LEU A 152 9.79 9.41 0.81
C LEU A 152 10.90 8.39 0.52
N ASN A 153 10.63 7.38 -0.29
CA ASN A 153 11.66 6.42 -0.71
C ASN A 153 12.79 7.10 -1.48
N ASP A 154 12.44 7.94 -2.47
CA ASP A 154 13.43 8.57 -3.33
C ASP A 154 14.22 9.69 -2.63
N LYS A 155 13.55 10.53 -1.83
CA LYS A 155 14.20 11.69 -1.20
C LYS A 155 14.79 11.40 0.17
N ALA A 156 14.08 10.65 1.00
CA ALA A 156 14.48 10.40 2.38
C ALA A 156 15.16 9.04 2.56
N GLN A 157 15.28 8.23 1.49
CA GLN A 157 15.84 6.88 1.52
C GLN A 157 15.16 5.99 2.58
N ILE A 158 13.90 6.30 2.90
CA ILE A 158 13.10 5.51 3.83
C ILE A 158 12.60 4.30 3.03
N PRO A 159 12.88 3.07 3.48
CA PRO A 159 12.40 1.88 2.80
C PRO A 159 10.87 1.94 2.61
N PRO A 160 10.36 1.54 1.44
CA PRO A 160 8.92 1.52 1.23
C PRO A 160 8.27 0.56 2.23
N PRO A 161 7.02 0.84 2.66
CA PRO A 161 6.32 -0.07 3.53
C PRO A 161 6.16 -1.45 2.86
N PRO A 162 6.16 -2.55 3.64
CA PRO A 162 5.84 -3.87 3.11
C PRO A 162 4.51 -3.83 2.38
N THR A 163 4.42 -4.50 1.22
CA THR A 163 3.14 -4.56 0.50
C THR A 163 2.16 -5.37 1.35
N PRO A 164 0.96 -4.85 1.63
CA PRO A 164 -0.05 -5.60 2.36
C PRO A 164 -0.53 -6.79 1.52
N THR A 165 -0.72 -7.93 2.17
CA THR A 165 -1.35 -9.10 1.52
C THR A 165 -2.84 -8.84 1.28
N VAL A 166 -3.46 -9.61 0.38
CA VAL A 166 -4.90 -9.51 0.13
C VAL A 166 -5.73 -9.73 1.41
N PRO A 167 -5.48 -10.78 2.23
CA PRO A 167 -6.22 -10.96 3.49
C PRO A 167 -6.04 -9.80 4.46
N PHE A 168 -4.83 -9.24 4.55
CA PHE A 168 -4.56 -8.09 5.42
C PHE A 168 -5.34 -6.85 4.96
N THR A 169 -5.33 -6.60 3.65
CA THR A 169 -6.07 -5.49 3.02
C THR A 169 -7.58 -5.62 3.26
N LEU A 170 -8.14 -6.81 3.03
CA LEU A 170 -9.56 -7.08 3.27
C LEU A 170 -9.93 -6.97 4.76
N THR A 171 -9.03 -7.37 5.66
CA THR A 171 -9.24 -7.20 7.11
C THR A 171 -9.25 -5.72 7.49
N SER A 172 -8.33 -4.92 6.91
CA SER A 172 -8.28 -3.46 7.12
C SER A 172 -9.57 -2.77 6.66
N ILE A 173 -10.04 -3.11 5.45
CA ILE A 173 -11.32 -2.62 4.91
C ILE A 173 -12.48 -3.06 5.81
N SER A 174 -12.52 -4.33 6.22
CA SER A 174 -13.58 -4.86 7.08
C SER A 174 -13.62 -4.15 8.44
N PHE A 175 -12.47 -3.83 9.02
CA PHE A 175 -12.39 -3.10 10.28
C PHE A 175 -12.90 -1.66 10.16
N PHE A 176 -12.58 -0.98 9.06
CA PHE A 176 -13.16 0.33 8.73
C PHE A 176 -14.67 0.25 8.53
N THR A 177 -15.16 -0.70 7.73
CA THR A 177 -16.59 -0.96 7.53
C THR A 177 -17.31 -1.23 8.86
N PHE A 178 -16.69 -2.01 9.76
CA PHE A 178 -17.23 -2.29 11.09
C PHE A 178 -17.32 -1.02 11.94
N GLN A 179 -16.33 -0.13 11.90
CA GLN A 179 -16.40 1.17 12.57
C GLN A 179 -17.58 2.00 12.05
N TYR A 180 -17.77 2.04 10.72
CA TYR A 180 -18.88 2.75 10.08
C TYR A 180 -20.24 2.21 10.54
N TRP A 181 -20.41 0.89 10.49
CA TRP A 181 -21.63 0.22 10.98
C TRP A 181 -21.88 0.46 12.46
N LEU A 182 -20.84 0.30 13.30
CA LEU A 182 -20.95 0.45 14.75
C LEU A 182 -21.35 1.89 15.13
N SER A 183 -20.85 2.91 14.44
CA SER A 183 -21.25 4.30 14.69
C SER A 183 -22.76 4.51 14.53
N GLY A 184 -23.38 3.90 13.51
CA GLY A 184 -24.83 3.93 13.33
C GLY A 184 -25.59 3.20 14.42
N ILE A 185 -25.12 2.00 14.79
CA ILE A 185 -25.70 1.23 15.91
C ILE A 185 -25.65 2.01 17.22
N LEU A 186 -24.54 2.66 17.55
CA LEU A 186 -24.42 3.44 18.78
C LEU A 186 -25.38 4.65 18.74
N SER A 187 -25.48 5.31 17.59
CA SER A 187 -26.36 6.47 17.42
C SER A 187 -27.85 6.11 17.59
N ILE A 188 -28.34 5.05 16.94
CA ILE A 188 -29.76 4.65 17.08
C ILE A 188 -30.11 4.15 18.50
N ASN A 189 -29.12 3.72 19.27
CA ASN A 189 -29.30 3.36 20.67
C ASN A 189 -29.15 4.56 21.64
N ASN A 190 -29.12 5.79 21.11
CA ASN A 190 -29.01 7.03 21.88
C ASN A 190 -27.78 7.07 22.80
N VAL A 191 -26.67 6.46 22.37
CA VAL A 191 -25.39 6.64 23.05
C VAL A 191 -24.92 8.08 22.86
N ASP A 192 -24.41 8.71 23.92
CA ASP A 192 -23.99 10.10 23.86
C ASP A 192 -22.81 10.32 22.89
N GLY A 193 -22.77 11.49 22.26
CA GLY A 193 -21.77 11.83 21.24
C GLY A 193 -20.32 11.73 21.72
N THR A 194 -20.06 12.01 23.00
CA THR A 194 -18.71 11.89 23.58
C THR A 194 -18.27 10.43 23.63
N THR A 195 -19.14 9.53 24.09
CA THR A 195 -18.87 8.09 24.12
C THR A 195 -18.66 7.54 22.71
N ILE A 196 -19.46 7.95 21.73
CA ILE A 196 -19.26 7.56 20.32
C ILE A 196 -17.91 8.08 19.82
N PHE A 197 -17.59 9.35 20.05
CA PHE A 197 -16.33 9.97 19.63
C PHE A 197 -15.12 9.24 20.20
N LEU A 198 -15.11 8.95 21.51
CA LEU A 198 -14.03 8.21 22.15
C LEU A 198 -13.92 6.79 21.60
N THR A 199 -15.03 6.09 21.41
CA THR A 199 -15.04 4.74 20.84
C THR A 199 -14.48 4.73 19.43
N MET A 200 -14.96 5.63 18.56
CA MET A 200 -14.47 5.75 17.18
C MET A 200 -12.99 6.15 17.15
N SER A 201 -12.54 7.04 18.03
CA SER A 201 -11.14 7.45 18.15
C SER A 201 -10.23 6.31 18.59
N THR A 202 -10.65 5.51 19.56
CA THR A 202 -9.92 4.30 19.98
C THR A 202 -9.81 3.32 18.83
N MET A 203 -10.90 3.06 18.10
CA MET A 203 -10.86 2.20 16.92
C MET A 203 -9.95 2.77 15.83
N ALA A 204 -10.00 4.08 15.56
CA ALA A 204 -9.14 4.72 14.57
C ALA A 204 -7.66 4.60 14.93
N LEU A 205 -7.31 4.84 16.20
CA LEU A 205 -5.95 4.67 16.71
C LEU A 205 -5.48 3.22 16.59
N LEU A 206 -6.28 2.25 17.05
CA LEU A 206 -5.94 0.83 16.95
C LEU A 206 -5.83 0.39 15.49
N GLY A 207 -6.75 0.85 14.64
CA GLY A 207 -6.76 0.54 13.21
C GLY A 207 -5.54 1.10 12.51
N PHE A 208 -5.13 2.34 12.81
CA PHE A 208 -3.85 2.88 12.33
C PHE A 208 -2.68 2.04 12.86
N LEU A 209 -2.58 1.85 14.18
CA LEU A 209 -1.51 1.06 14.76
C LEU A 209 -1.47 -0.39 14.27
N VAL A 210 -2.55 -1.01 13.82
CA VAL A 210 -2.51 -2.38 13.29
C VAL A 210 -2.29 -2.39 11.78
N PHE A 211 -2.99 -1.54 11.05
CA PHE A 211 -3.08 -1.60 9.59
C PHE A 211 -2.15 -0.63 8.87
N ASP A 212 -1.73 0.46 9.50
CA ASP A 212 -0.83 1.44 8.88
C ASP A 212 0.00 2.23 9.90
N ARG A 213 1.30 1.97 9.97
CA ARG A 213 2.25 2.70 10.85
C ARG A 213 3.17 3.64 10.07
N THR A 214 2.74 4.08 8.89
CA THR A 214 3.59 4.85 7.99
C THR A 214 3.36 6.35 8.16
N ILE A 215 4.40 7.15 7.89
CA ILE A 215 4.31 8.62 7.93
C ILE A 215 3.35 9.14 6.86
N VAL A 216 3.40 8.56 5.65
CA VAL A 216 2.47 8.90 4.56
C VAL A 216 1.03 8.57 4.97
N GLY A 217 0.84 7.40 5.59
CA GLY A 217 -0.45 6.99 6.08
C GLY A 217 -0.99 7.93 7.15
N PHE A 218 -0.15 8.36 8.10
CA PHE A 218 -0.54 9.32 9.12
C PHE A 218 -1.03 10.64 8.51
N TRP A 219 -0.24 11.25 7.62
CA TRP A 219 -0.60 12.52 7.00
C TRP A 219 -1.81 12.42 6.09
N THR A 220 -1.94 11.33 5.34
CA THR A 220 -3.11 11.11 4.49
C THR A 220 -4.37 10.90 5.32
N SER A 221 -4.27 10.16 6.42
CA SER A 221 -5.39 9.93 7.35
C SER A 221 -5.80 11.21 8.09
N LEU A 222 -4.83 12.07 8.42
CA LEU A 222 -5.11 13.39 8.97
C LEU A 222 -5.80 14.29 7.93
N ALA A 223 -5.34 14.25 6.69
CA ALA A 223 -5.97 14.99 5.59
C ALA A 223 -7.41 14.54 5.36
N THR A 224 -7.73 13.24 5.46
CA THR A 224 -9.13 12.78 5.36
C THR A 224 -9.94 13.17 6.59
N ALA A 225 -9.39 13.05 7.80
CA ALA A 225 -10.04 13.42 9.06
C ALA A 225 -10.43 14.90 9.15
N ILE A 226 -9.75 15.77 8.40
CA ILE A 226 -10.07 17.20 8.30
C ILE A 226 -10.88 17.49 7.03
N GLY A 227 -10.42 17.02 5.88
CA GLY A 227 -11.00 17.32 4.58
C GLY A 227 -12.39 16.74 4.40
N GLY A 228 -12.65 15.51 4.85
CA GLY A 228 -13.97 14.88 4.79
C GLY A 228 -15.03 15.72 5.51
N PRO A 229 -14.86 15.99 6.82
CA PRO A 229 -15.80 16.83 7.58
C PRO A 229 -15.99 18.23 7.00
N LEU A 230 -14.94 18.87 6.46
CA LEU A 230 -15.07 20.19 5.83
C LEU A 230 -15.89 20.13 4.52
N ILE A 231 -15.69 19.09 3.71
CA ILE A 231 -16.51 18.86 2.50
C ILE A 231 -17.97 18.65 2.89
N GLU A 232 -18.24 17.86 3.94
CA GLU A 232 -19.60 17.64 4.44
C GLU A 232 -20.26 18.93 4.94
N ILE A 233 -19.55 19.73 5.74
CA ILE A 233 -20.04 21.05 6.15
C ILE A 233 -20.36 21.92 4.92
N GLY A 234 -19.50 21.90 3.90
CA GLY A 234 -19.73 22.58 2.62
C GLY A 234 -20.98 22.08 1.89
N LEU A 235 -21.18 20.76 1.82
CA LEU A 235 -22.36 20.15 1.19
C LEU A 235 -23.65 20.52 1.94
N LEU A 236 -23.64 20.41 3.27
CA LEU A 236 -24.77 20.73 4.14
C LEU A 236 -25.16 22.21 4.08
N SER A 237 -24.19 23.10 3.89
CA SER A 237 -24.40 24.55 3.79
C SER A 237 -24.77 25.04 2.39
N THR A 238 -24.41 24.30 1.34
CA THR A 238 -24.64 24.73 -0.06
C THR A 238 -25.86 24.05 -0.67
N PHE A 239 -26.00 22.74 -0.50
CA PHE A 239 -27.06 21.96 -1.16
C PHE A 239 -28.25 21.70 -0.25
N HIS A 240 -28.05 21.69 1.07
CA HIS A 240 -29.08 21.36 2.07
C HIS A 240 -29.83 20.03 1.81
N ASP A 241 -29.28 19.15 0.97
CA ASP A 241 -29.94 17.93 0.48
C ASP A 241 -29.96 16.78 1.50
N TYR A 242 -29.25 16.93 2.61
CA TYR A 242 -29.28 15.99 3.73
C TYR A 242 -29.00 16.72 5.04
N HIS A 243 -29.24 16.04 6.17
CA HIS A 243 -28.89 16.54 7.49
C HIS A 243 -28.62 15.38 8.45
N TYR A 244 -27.81 15.65 9.48
CA TYR A 244 -27.62 14.76 10.61
C TYR A 244 -28.73 14.96 11.65
N LEU A 245 -29.22 13.87 12.24
CA LEU A 245 -30.25 13.96 13.28
C LEU A 245 -29.68 14.37 14.63
N ASN A 246 -28.43 14.02 14.91
CA ASN A 246 -27.75 14.29 16.18
C ASN A 246 -26.35 14.84 15.91
N SER A 247 -26.25 16.15 15.66
CA SER A 247 -24.99 16.86 15.45
C SER A 247 -24.53 17.56 16.74
N ASP A 248 -23.27 17.35 17.11
CA ASP A 248 -22.61 17.98 18.27
C ASP A 248 -21.37 18.81 17.89
N PHE A 249 -21.04 18.89 16.59
CA PHE A 249 -19.93 19.66 16.04
C PHE A 249 -20.39 20.51 14.85
N GLY A 250 -21.21 21.53 15.13
CA GLY A 250 -21.84 22.34 14.09
C GLY A 250 -22.95 21.53 13.39
N PRO A 251 -22.97 21.44 12.05
CA PRO A 251 -24.00 20.70 11.32
C PRO A 251 -23.71 19.19 11.22
N ILE A 252 -22.57 18.73 11.75
CA ILE A 252 -22.13 17.33 11.69
C ILE A 252 -21.85 16.78 13.09
N PRO A 253 -21.85 15.46 13.27
CA PRO A 253 -21.36 14.83 14.49
C PRO A 253 -19.82 14.83 14.55
N GLY A 254 -19.24 15.17 15.70
CA GLY A 254 -17.79 15.21 15.90
C GLY A 254 -17.11 13.85 15.78
N TRP A 255 -17.82 12.75 16.06
CA TRP A 255 -17.31 11.38 15.92
C TRP A 255 -17.00 10.98 14.47
N ILE A 256 -17.43 11.77 13.48
CA ILE A 256 -17.11 11.50 12.08
C ILE A 256 -15.63 11.75 11.76
N ILE A 257 -14.96 12.63 12.50
CA ILE A 257 -13.52 12.92 12.35
C ILE A 257 -12.66 11.65 12.46
N PRO A 258 -12.74 10.85 13.56
CA PRO A 258 -11.99 9.60 13.65
C PRO A 258 -12.46 8.51 12.67
N VAL A 259 -13.71 8.55 12.18
CA VAL A 259 -14.17 7.65 11.11
C VAL A 259 -13.44 7.95 9.80
N TYR A 260 -13.36 9.24 9.42
CA TYR A 260 -12.58 9.65 8.25
C TYR A 260 -11.08 9.35 8.39
N PHE A 261 -10.53 9.48 9.60
CA PHE A 261 -9.14 9.11 9.87
C PHE A 261 -8.88 7.64 9.55
N LEU A 262 -9.73 6.72 10.04
CA LEU A 262 -9.58 5.28 9.80
C LEU A 262 -9.84 4.89 8.33
N GLY A 263 -10.60 5.70 7.58
CA GLY A 263 -10.71 5.56 6.13
C GLY A 263 -9.36 5.64 5.43
N GLY A 264 -8.39 6.37 6.00
CA GLY A 264 -7.03 6.48 5.48
C GLY A 264 -6.33 5.13 5.32
N PRO A 265 -6.03 4.37 6.40
CA PRO A 265 -5.36 3.08 6.33
C PRO A 265 -6.06 2.05 5.43
N ALA A 266 -7.39 1.99 5.46
CA ALA A 266 -8.16 1.06 4.63
C ALA A 266 -7.94 1.33 3.12
N ASN A 267 -8.10 2.58 2.70
CA ASN A 267 -7.88 2.98 1.31
C ASN A 267 -6.40 2.93 0.92
N GLY A 268 -5.49 3.29 1.82
CA GLY A 268 -4.05 3.25 1.58
C GLY A 268 -3.53 1.84 1.34
N ASN A 269 -3.97 0.87 2.16
CA ASN A 269 -3.61 -0.53 1.97
C ASN A 269 -4.19 -1.11 0.68
N LEU A 270 -5.44 -0.75 0.35
CA LEU A 270 -6.04 -1.12 -0.94
C LEU A 270 -5.22 -0.57 -2.12
N ALA A 271 -4.80 0.69 -2.05
CA ALA A 271 -3.98 1.31 -3.08
C ALA A 271 -2.62 0.62 -3.22
N ARG A 272 -1.92 0.34 -2.12
CA ARG A 272 -0.63 -0.38 -2.14
C ARG A 272 -0.77 -1.77 -2.74
N ALA A 273 -1.77 -2.55 -2.31
CA ALA A 273 -2.03 -3.88 -2.84
C ALA A 273 -2.41 -3.85 -4.33
N GLY A 274 -3.31 -2.94 -4.72
CA GLY A 274 -3.77 -2.80 -6.10
C GLY A 274 -2.66 -2.38 -7.05
N LEU A 275 -1.82 -1.43 -6.65
CA LEU A 275 -0.67 -1.00 -7.45
C LEU A 275 0.34 -2.14 -7.62
N LYS A 276 0.66 -2.87 -6.55
CA LYS A 276 1.56 -4.03 -6.62
C LYS A 276 1.03 -5.10 -7.57
N ALA A 277 -0.26 -5.44 -7.47
CA ALA A 277 -0.88 -6.44 -8.34
C ALA A 277 -0.84 -6.04 -9.84
N LEU A 278 -0.92 -4.75 -10.14
CA LEU A 278 -0.77 -4.24 -11.51
C LEU A 278 0.68 -4.24 -11.99
N GLN A 279 1.63 -3.92 -11.11
CA GLN A 279 3.06 -4.00 -11.41
C GLN A 279 3.51 -5.44 -11.69
N ASP A 280 3.03 -6.41 -10.90
CA ASP A 280 3.34 -7.83 -11.09
C ASP A 280 2.80 -8.40 -12.41
N LYS A 281 1.73 -7.78 -12.97
CA LYS A 281 1.17 -8.13 -14.28
C LYS A 281 1.84 -7.41 -15.45
N SER A 282 2.62 -6.35 -15.21
CA SER A 282 3.25 -5.62 -16.29
C SER A 282 4.24 -6.50 -17.05
N ILE A 283 4.12 -6.52 -18.39
CA ILE A 283 5.03 -7.30 -19.24
C ILE A 283 6.40 -6.64 -19.17
N CYS A 284 7.40 -7.39 -18.68
CA CYS A 284 8.77 -6.91 -18.67
C CYS A 284 9.20 -6.62 -20.12
N PRO A 285 9.60 -5.38 -20.46
CA PRO A 285 9.90 -5.02 -21.84
C PRO A 285 11.12 -5.77 -22.39
N THR A 286 12.02 -6.22 -21.52
CA THR A 286 13.25 -6.92 -21.92
C THR A 286 13.03 -8.41 -22.16
N CYS A 287 12.30 -9.10 -21.28
CA CYS A 287 12.14 -10.55 -21.35
C CYS A 287 10.72 -10.99 -21.73
N GLN A 288 9.80 -10.06 -21.94
CA GLN A 288 8.39 -10.33 -22.23
C GLN A 288 7.77 -11.31 -21.23
N ASN A 289 8.08 -11.14 -19.94
CA ASN A 289 7.68 -12.01 -18.83
C ASN A 289 8.19 -13.46 -18.87
N SER A 290 9.10 -13.82 -19.78
CA SER A 290 9.81 -15.11 -19.69
C SER A 290 10.64 -15.20 -18.40
N ARG A 291 10.99 -14.05 -17.81
CA ARG A 291 11.88 -13.87 -16.64
C ARG A 291 13.33 -14.31 -16.89
N VAL A 292 13.64 -14.71 -18.11
CA VAL A 292 14.96 -15.14 -18.57
C VAL A 292 15.38 -14.30 -19.77
N GLN A 293 16.67 -14.11 -19.95
CA GLN A 293 17.24 -13.45 -21.11
C GLN A 293 18.48 -14.22 -21.58
N PRO A 294 18.83 -14.14 -22.88
CA PRO A 294 20.09 -14.64 -23.40
C PRO A 294 21.28 -14.24 -22.51
N CYS A 295 22.13 -15.20 -22.16
CA CYS A 295 23.33 -14.93 -21.40
C CYS A 295 24.30 -14.12 -22.27
N VAL A 296 24.50 -12.84 -21.92
CA VAL A 296 25.38 -11.91 -22.64
C VAL A 296 26.84 -12.38 -22.65
N ASN A 297 27.25 -13.23 -21.71
CA ASN A 297 28.62 -13.71 -21.59
C ASN A 297 28.93 -14.93 -22.49
N CYS A 298 27.91 -15.58 -23.07
CA CYS A 298 28.10 -16.72 -23.98
C CYS A 298 27.13 -16.71 -25.16
N ASP A 299 26.55 -15.56 -25.50
CA ASP A 299 25.63 -15.37 -26.62
C ASP A 299 24.52 -16.43 -26.70
N ALA A 300 23.96 -16.78 -25.54
CA ALA A 300 22.97 -17.85 -25.36
C ALA A 300 23.38 -19.27 -25.76
N LEU A 301 24.64 -19.52 -26.08
CA LEU A 301 25.13 -20.86 -26.39
C LEU A 301 25.31 -21.73 -25.15
N GLY A 302 25.44 -21.13 -23.97
CA GLY A 302 25.75 -21.83 -22.72
C GLY A 302 27.23 -22.14 -22.54
N TYR A 303 28.06 -21.93 -23.56
CA TYR A 303 29.50 -22.16 -23.55
C TYR A 303 30.22 -21.12 -24.42
N TYR A 304 31.54 -21.02 -24.26
CA TYR A 304 32.41 -20.27 -25.17
C TYR A 304 33.63 -21.13 -25.53
N ILE A 305 34.28 -20.83 -26.67
CA ILE A 305 35.48 -21.54 -27.12
C ILE A 305 36.71 -20.76 -26.64
N SER A 306 37.58 -21.40 -25.87
CA SER A 306 38.86 -20.86 -25.46
C SER A 306 39.93 -21.93 -25.63
N TYR A 307 41.04 -21.59 -26.27
CA TYR A 307 42.11 -22.55 -26.59
C TYR A 307 41.64 -23.82 -27.32
N ASN A 308 40.71 -23.65 -28.26
CA ASN A 308 40.09 -24.77 -29.00
C ASN A 308 39.36 -25.78 -28.09
N GLN A 309 39.02 -25.39 -26.86
CA GLN A 309 38.23 -26.18 -25.93
C GLN A 309 36.90 -25.49 -25.66
N LYS A 310 35.84 -26.30 -25.58
CA LYS A 310 34.51 -25.87 -25.18
C LYS A 310 34.47 -25.70 -23.66
N ILE A 311 34.29 -24.47 -23.18
CA ILE A 311 34.20 -24.16 -21.75
C ILE A 311 32.77 -23.72 -21.43
N ASN A 312 32.12 -24.40 -20.48
CA ASN A 312 30.79 -24.02 -20.02
C ASN A 312 30.81 -22.62 -19.39
N CYS A 313 29.83 -21.80 -19.74
CA CYS A 313 29.73 -20.46 -19.21
C CYS A 313 29.31 -20.51 -17.74
N THR A 314 30.17 -19.99 -16.87
CA THR A 314 29.93 -19.96 -15.41
C THR A 314 28.81 -19.00 -15.01
N CYS A 315 28.53 -17.97 -15.82
CA CYS A 315 27.48 -16.98 -15.55
C CYS A 315 26.07 -17.60 -15.64
N CYS A 316 25.81 -18.40 -16.68
CA CYS A 316 24.55 -19.13 -16.86
C CYS A 316 24.63 -20.61 -16.45
N ASN A 317 25.79 -21.06 -15.94
CA ASN A 317 26.07 -22.45 -15.63
C ASN A 317 25.71 -23.43 -16.77
N GLY A 318 26.05 -23.08 -18.01
CA GLY A 318 25.77 -23.93 -19.17
C GLY A 318 24.41 -23.75 -19.86
N SER A 319 23.43 -23.07 -19.25
CA SER A 319 22.05 -23.01 -19.79
C SER A 319 21.87 -22.07 -21.00
N GLY A 320 22.82 -21.16 -21.24
CA GLY A 320 22.64 -20.09 -22.23
C GLY A 320 21.66 -18.99 -21.79
N GLN A 321 21.01 -19.12 -20.64
CA GLN A 321 20.02 -18.17 -20.16
C GLN A 321 20.40 -17.62 -18.78
N THR A 322 20.05 -16.36 -18.51
CA THR A 322 20.23 -15.71 -17.21
C THR A 322 18.93 -15.07 -16.76
N VAL A 323 18.74 -14.86 -15.45
CA VAL A 323 17.56 -14.14 -14.96
C VAL A 323 17.55 -12.73 -15.56
N CYS A 324 16.40 -12.31 -16.08
CA CYS A 324 16.23 -10.95 -16.59
C CYS A 324 16.54 -9.94 -15.49
N ARG A 325 17.49 -9.03 -15.72
CA ARG A 325 17.95 -8.06 -14.71
C ARG A 325 16.84 -7.15 -14.19
N LEU A 326 15.88 -6.79 -15.05
CA LEU A 326 14.73 -5.99 -14.64
C LEU A 326 13.77 -6.80 -13.76
N CYS A 327 13.48 -8.05 -14.12
CA CYS A 327 12.65 -8.94 -13.30
C CYS A 327 13.33 -9.35 -12.00
N PHE A 328 14.66 -9.41 -11.97
CA PHE A 328 15.41 -9.79 -10.78
C PHE A 328 15.13 -8.86 -9.59
N ARG A 329 14.95 -7.56 -9.84
CA ARG A 329 14.61 -6.59 -8.78
C ARG A 329 13.20 -6.76 -8.22
N THR A 330 12.29 -7.32 -9.01
CA THR A 330 10.87 -7.48 -8.64
C THR A 330 10.54 -8.85 -8.09
N LEU A 331 11.42 -9.83 -8.33
CA LEU A 331 11.27 -11.17 -7.79
C LEU A 331 11.48 -11.08 -6.27
N GLU A 332 10.44 -11.40 -5.49
CA GLU A 332 10.52 -11.69 -4.04
C GLU A 332 11.30 -12.99 -3.77
N ILE A 333 12.21 -13.37 -4.67
CA ILE A 333 13.23 -14.33 -4.36
C ILE A 333 14.07 -13.61 -3.31
N GLU A 334 14.13 -14.17 -2.09
CA GLU A 334 15.08 -13.73 -1.08
C GLU A 334 16.40 -13.39 -1.78
N ASN A 335 17.03 -12.28 -1.42
CA ASN A 335 18.34 -11.90 -1.97
C ASN A 335 19.46 -12.91 -1.62
N SER A 336 19.12 -14.18 -1.36
CA SER A 336 19.99 -15.33 -1.26
C SER A 336 20.40 -15.81 -2.66
N PRO A 337 21.71 -15.89 -2.95
CA PRO A 337 22.21 -16.48 -4.19
C PRO A 337 21.72 -17.91 -4.44
N SER A 338 21.31 -18.63 -3.40
CA SER A 338 20.74 -19.99 -3.46
C SER A 338 19.36 -20.01 -4.12
N ALA A 339 18.45 -19.11 -3.74
CA ALA A 339 17.10 -19.09 -4.28
C ALA A 339 17.08 -18.72 -5.77
N VAL A 340 18.02 -17.86 -6.20
CA VAL A 340 18.26 -17.55 -7.62
C VAL A 340 18.72 -18.78 -8.40
N ARG A 341 19.65 -19.56 -7.82
CA ARG A 341 20.14 -20.81 -8.45
C ARG A 341 19.03 -21.85 -8.56
N GLU A 342 18.21 -22.00 -7.52
CA GLU A 342 17.10 -22.94 -7.52
C GLU A 342 16.03 -22.54 -8.55
N PHE A 343 15.71 -21.24 -8.65
CA PHE A 343 14.84 -20.71 -9.70
C PHE A 343 15.38 -21.01 -11.11
N MET A 344 16.70 -20.87 -11.33
CA MET A 344 17.29 -21.18 -12.64
C MET A 344 17.30 -22.68 -12.94
N LYS A 345 17.41 -23.54 -11.93
CA LYS A 345 17.35 -25.01 -12.10
C LYS A 345 15.96 -25.52 -12.42
N SER A 346 14.91 -24.82 -12.01
CA SER A 346 13.52 -25.25 -12.25
C SER A 346 12.98 -24.83 -13.62
N ARG A 347 13.77 -24.14 -14.44
CA ARG A 347 13.39 -23.75 -15.80
C ARG A 347 13.71 -24.88 -16.77
N PRO A 348 12.75 -25.31 -17.61
CA PRO A 348 13.03 -26.26 -18.68
C PRO A 348 13.97 -25.63 -19.71
N ASP A 349 14.88 -26.45 -20.24
CA ASP A 349 15.83 -26.08 -21.30
C ASP A 349 15.15 -25.68 -22.61
#